data_AF-A0A7D3Y362-F1
#
_entry.id   AF-A0A7D3Y362-F1
#
_cell.length_a   1.000
_cell.length_b   1.000
_cell.length_c   1.000
_cell.angle_alpha   90.00
_cell.angle_beta   90.00
_cell.angle_gamma   90.00
#
_symmetry.space_group_name_H-M   'P 1'
#
loop_
_entity.id
_entity.type
_entity.pdbx_description
1 polymer ?
#
loop_
_entity_poly.entity_id
_entity_poly.type
_entity_poly.pdbx_seq_one_letter_code
_entity_poly.pdbx_strand_id
1 'polypeptide(L)'
;MFSLNNTEKVFEDCSNFKLWANSILLGALSKNRLGKLIVFALRFLPAYFGRHLMSMFSCESDFDSLKRIVEYNHQNRVSSLVFPLCNLSDKCWDKIFELVKSDYVGLKSILFEVENYIDERILNLVLKGGLLNTHDKADYQLFLDRLDNLCSVAEERGKSVVIFTKKIHLAPYVKKMAVSLMQKYNKENVTVYFVFQLCLAGVFDDIVELVHSSVNEDFKPGIAITKFFVEDNNKKGNDMNGGVCHSFTATKRTYRDVTKYLLNNIDNLSLKVVSHNPSNLLFIVSLMDTLGIGPTSPDVVLGQRYGMAPHISYNLAASGFNSEIIIPFGKTRDVLAHLQNLYRLDPSLPLIFAELNYAIRLELKRRKLENKNSFETSI
;
A
#
# COMPACT_ATOMS: atom_id res chain seq x y z
N MET A 1 -24.16 12.92 -5.94
CA MET A 1 -22.96 13.68 -5.53
C MET A 1 -22.02 12.70 -4.84
N PHE A 2 -20.83 12.47 -5.39
CA PHE A 2 -19.83 11.56 -4.80
C PHE A 2 -19.38 12.12 -3.43
N SER A 3 -19.37 11.27 -2.39
CA SER A 3 -18.96 11.65 -1.03
C SER A 3 -18.11 10.57 -0.40
N LEU A 4 -16.97 10.98 0.17
CA LEU A 4 -16.09 10.11 0.95
C LEU A 4 -16.49 10.05 2.44
N ASN A 5 -17.53 10.76 2.85
CA ASN A 5 -17.86 10.97 4.26
C ASN A 5 -18.97 10.05 4.80
N ASN A 6 -19.48 9.09 4.02
CA ASN A 6 -20.47 8.15 4.53
C ASN A 6 -19.80 7.20 5.54
N THR A 7 -20.28 7.22 6.78
CA THR A 7 -19.73 6.42 7.89
C THR A 7 -20.62 5.24 8.28
N GLU A 8 -21.88 5.24 7.86
CA GLU A 8 -22.89 4.28 8.31
C GLU A 8 -22.54 2.87 7.86
N LYS A 9 -22.50 2.66 6.53
CA LYS A 9 -22.20 1.35 5.94
C LYS A 9 -20.83 0.81 6.35
N VAL A 10 -19.87 1.72 6.55
CA VAL A 10 -18.48 1.38 6.88
C VAL A 10 -18.35 0.80 8.29
N PHE A 11 -19.16 1.30 9.21
CA PHE A 11 -19.06 0.95 10.63
C PHE A 11 -20.26 0.13 11.12
N GLU A 12 -21.17 -0.28 10.23
CA GLU A 12 -22.40 -1.02 10.53
C GLU A 12 -22.13 -2.21 11.47
N ASP A 13 -21.13 -3.03 11.15
CA ASP A 13 -20.74 -4.22 11.93
C ASP A 13 -19.89 -3.90 13.19
N CYS A 14 -19.57 -2.63 13.44
CA CYS A 14 -18.77 -2.22 14.59
C CYS A 14 -19.64 -1.78 15.76
N SER A 15 -19.45 -2.40 16.93
CA SER A 15 -20.14 -1.97 18.16
C SER A 15 -19.72 -0.57 18.61
N ASN A 16 -20.62 0.14 19.30
CA ASN A 16 -20.32 1.48 19.85
C ASN A 16 -19.12 1.46 20.80
N PHE A 17 -18.95 0.39 21.58
CA PHE A 17 -17.78 0.22 22.45
C PHE A 17 -16.47 0.13 21.65
N LYS A 18 -16.45 -0.69 20.58
CA LYS A 18 -15.28 -0.83 19.70
C LYS A 18 -14.94 0.50 19.02
N LEU A 19 -15.94 1.21 18.50
CA LEU A 19 -15.76 2.53 17.89
C LEU A 19 -15.21 3.55 18.91
N TRP A 20 -15.75 3.57 20.13
CA TRP A 20 -15.28 4.46 21.19
C TRP A 20 -13.82 4.17 21.58
N ALA A 21 -13.47 2.89 21.78
CA ALA A 21 -12.11 2.46 22.09
C ALA A 21 -11.12 2.87 20.98
N ASN A 22 -11.50 2.64 19.71
CA ASN A 22 -10.72 3.05 18.55
C ASN A 22 -10.53 4.59 18.50
N SER A 23 -11.56 5.37 18.81
CA SER A 23 -11.49 6.85 18.83
C SER A 23 -10.50 7.37 19.89
N ILE A 24 -10.43 6.73 21.06
CA ILE A 24 -9.43 7.07 22.09
C ILE A 24 -8.03 6.76 21.58
N LEU A 25 -7.82 5.56 21.04
CA LEU A 25 -6.53 5.12 20.55
C LEU A 25 -6.03 6.01 19.42
N LEU A 26 -6.86 6.24 18.40
CA LEU A 26 -6.54 7.13 17.29
C LEU A 26 -6.29 8.57 17.73
N GLY A 27 -7.02 9.07 18.73
CA GLY A 27 -6.79 10.40 19.30
C GLY A 27 -5.43 10.54 19.99
N ALA A 28 -4.87 9.44 20.53
CA ALA A 28 -3.52 9.42 21.07
C ALA A 28 -2.47 9.32 19.94
N LEU A 29 -2.72 8.46 18.96
CA LEU A 29 -1.88 8.23 17.78
C LEU A 29 -1.78 9.48 16.88
N SER A 30 -2.84 10.27 16.76
CA SER A 30 -2.87 11.49 15.94
C SER A 30 -2.00 12.63 16.51
N LYS A 31 -1.55 12.52 17.76
CA LYS A 31 -0.61 13.46 18.36
C LYS A 31 0.81 13.02 18.07
N ASN A 32 1.49 13.65 17.11
CA ASN A 32 2.80 13.22 16.59
C ASN A 32 3.82 12.75 17.67
N ARG A 33 4.06 13.55 18.72
CA ARG A 33 5.00 13.18 19.80
C ARG A 33 4.50 11.99 20.64
N LEU A 34 3.21 11.98 20.99
CA LEU A 34 2.62 10.94 21.82
C LEU A 34 2.48 9.62 21.05
N GLY A 35 2.04 9.66 19.79
CA GLY A 35 1.97 8.49 18.92
C GLY A 35 3.33 7.82 18.76
N LYS A 36 4.39 8.60 18.48
CA LYS A 36 5.77 8.08 18.43
C LYS A 36 6.18 7.43 19.75
N LEU A 37 5.86 8.04 20.88
CA LEU A 37 6.17 7.49 22.21
C LEU A 37 5.42 6.18 22.47
N ILE A 38 4.12 6.10 22.16
CA ILE A 38 3.29 4.90 22.35
C ILE A 38 3.86 3.74 21.52
N VAL A 39 4.09 3.97 20.22
CA VAL A 39 4.58 2.93 19.32
C VAL A 39 6.01 2.50 19.68
N PHE A 40 6.85 3.44 20.16
CA PHE A 40 8.17 3.11 20.68
C PHE A 40 8.10 2.28 21.97
N ALA A 41 7.25 2.65 22.93
CA ALA A 41 7.11 1.95 24.21
C ALA A 41 6.63 0.51 24.04
N LEU A 42 5.75 0.25 23.07
CA LEU A 42 5.24 -1.09 22.76
C LEU A 42 6.32 -2.10 22.37
N ARG A 43 7.52 -1.64 21.97
CA ARG A 43 8.67 -2.53 21.71
C ARG A 43 9.14 -3.26 22.96
N PHE A 44 8.98 -2.64 24.12
CA PHE A 44 9.47 -3.17 25.40
C PHE A 44 8.39 -3.89 26.19
N LEU A 45 7.13 -3.80 25.73
CA LEU A 45 6.01 -4.45 26.38
C LEU A 45 5.76 -5.84 25.77
N PRO A 46 5.28 -6.80 26.57
CA PRO A 46 4.78 -8.07 26.05
C PRO A 46 3.77 -7.88 24.90
N ALA A 47 3.79 -8.80 23.94
CA ALA A 47 3.01 -8.71 22.70
C ALA A 47 1.49 -8.50 22.92
N TYR A 48 0.94 -8.95 24.05
CA TYR A 48 -0.47 -8.77 24.35
C TYR A 48 -0.87 -7.30 24.55
N PHE A 49 0.02 -6.43 25.06
CA PHE A 49 -0.27 -5.00 25.24
C PHE A 49 -0.45 -4.27 23.91
N GLY A 50 0.20 -4.76 22.85
CA GLY A 50 0.09 -4.21 21.50
C GLY A 50 -1.02 -4.83 20.67
N ARG A 51 -1.60 -5.97 21.08
CA ARG A 51 -2.47 -6.80 20.21
C ARG A 51 -3.66 -6.01 19.65
N HIS A 52 -4.33 -5.21 20.47
CA HIS A 52 -5.45 -4.38 20.00
C HIS A 52 -5.03 -3.32 18.99
N LEU A 53 -3.86 -2.68 19.21
CA LEU A 53 -3.30 -1.73 18.23
C LEU A 53 -2.90 -2.45 16.94
N MET A 54 -2.29 -3.63 17.04
CA MET A 54 -1.82 -4.38 15.87
C MET A 54 -3.00 -4.91 15.04
N SER A 55 -4.05 -5.43 15.68
CA SER A 55 -5.24 -5.92 14.97
C SER A 55 -6.02 -4.81 14.27
N MET A 56 -5.82 -3.55 14.68
CA MET A 56 -6.36 -2.40 13.96
C MET A 56 -5.67 -2.18 12.61
N PHE A 57 -4.36 -2.40 12.52
CA PHE A 57 -3.55 -2.03 11.34
C PHE A 57 -2.97 -3.21 10.55
N SER A 58 -3.27 -4.45 10.96
CA SER A 58 -2.75 -5.65 10.32
C SER A 58 -3.61 -6.88 10.57
N CYS A 59 -3.34 -7.92 9.80
CA CYS A 59 -3.73 -9.28 10.12
C CYS A 59 -2.52 -10.00 10.74
N GLU A 60 -2.69 -10.57 11.95
CA GLU A 60 -1.68 -11.49 12.49
C GLU A 60 -1.57 -12.72 11.57
N SER A 61 -0.46 -13.49 11.64
CA SER A 61 -0.12 -14.61 10.72
C SER A 61 -1.06 -15.83 10.78
N ASP A 62 -2.36 -15.59 10.77
CA ASP A 62 -3.45 -16.55 10.71
C ASP A 62 -4.15 -16.40 9.36
N PHE A 63 -4.01 -17.41 8.51
CA PHE A 63 -4.59 -17.42 7.17
C PHE A 63 -6.12 -17.45 7.20
N ASP A 64 -6.75 -18.02 8.24
CA ASP A 64 -8.22 -18.01 8.37
C ASP A 64 -8.75 -16.61 8.65
N SER A 65 -8.08 -15.85 9.53
CA SER A 65 -8.39 -14.43 9.74
C SER A 65 -8.13 -13.61 8.48
N LEU A 66 -7.04 -13.88 7.76
CA LEU A 66 -6.76 -13.19 6.50
C LEU A 66 -7.86 -13.46 5.47
N LYS A 67 -8.26 -14.72 5.28
CA LYS A 67 -9.34 -15.12 4.37
C LYS A 67 -10.64 -14.38 4.70
N ARG A 68 -11.03 -14.33 5.98
CA ARG A 68 -12.23 -13.59 6.42
C ARG A 68 -12.17 -12.10 6.08
N ILE A 69 -11.02 -11.45 6.28
CA ILE A 69 -10.84 -10.03 5.93
C ILE A 69 -10.96 -9.84 4.40
N VAL A 70 -10.32 -10.71 3.62
CA VAL A 70 -10.34 -10.66 2.15
C VAL A 70 -11.77 -10.84 1.61
N GLU A 71 -12.50 -11.83 2.11
CA GLU A 71 -13.89 -12.11 1.71
C GLU A 71 -14.84 -10.97 2.13
N TYR A 72 -14.66 -10.40 3.32
CA TYR A 72 -15.43 -9.24 3.76
C TYR A 72 -15.21 -8.01 2.85
N ASN A 73 -13.96 -7.73 2.49
CA ASN A 73 -13.63 -6.67 1.55
C ASN A 73 -14.33 -6.94 0.20
N HIS A 74 -14.26 -8.18 -0.28
CA HIS A 74 -14.85 -8.58 -1.56
C HIS A 74 -16.37 -8.40 -1.58
N GLN A 75 -17.08 -8.80 -0.52
CA GLN A 75 -18.53 -8.60 -0.37
C GLN A 75 -18.91 -7.12 -0.46
N ASN A 76 -18.01 -6.23 -0.04
CA ASN A 76 -18.16 -4.79 -0.12
C ASN A 76 -17.57 -4.17 -1.41
N ARG A 77 -17.28 -4.98 -2.43
CA ARG A 77 -16.70 -4.58 -3.73
C ARG A 77 -15.32 -3.92 -3.63
N VAL A 78 -14.55 -4.28 -2.59
CA VAL A 78 -13.18 -3.82 -2.39
C VAL A 78 -12.24 -5.01 -2.59
N SER A 79 -11.21 -4.86 -3.43
CA SER A 79 -10.18 -5.90 -3.57
C SER A 79 -9.17 -5.82 -2.43
N SER A 80 -8.42 -6.89 -2.25
CA SER A 80 -7.36 -6.97 -1.25
C SER A 80 -6.00 -7.13 -1.90
N LEU A 81 -5.03 -6.38 -1.39
CA LEU A 81 -3.61 -6.54 -1.61
C LEU A 81 -2.97 -7.00 -0.30
N VAL A 82 -2.30 -8.15 -0.30
CA VAL A 82 -1.64 -8.65 0.92
C VAL A 82 -0.18 -8.28 0.92
N PHE A 83 0.27 -7.70 2.02
CA PHE A 83 1.68 -7.37 2.25
C PHE A 83 2.26 -8.32 3.31
N PRO A 84 2.88 -9.45 2.89
CA PRO A 84 3.52 -10.37 3.81
C PRO A 84 4.72 -9.69 4.50
N LEU A 85 4.58 -9.42 5.79
CA LEU A 85 5.68 -8.97 6.63
C LEU A 85 6.49 -10.20 7.06
N CYS A 86 7.76 -10.20 6.70
CA CYS A 86 8.70 -11.28 6.97
C CYS A 86 10.13 -10.76 6.96
N ASN A 87 11.06 -11.48 7.60
CA ASN A 87 12.48 -11.13 7.62
C ASN A 87 13.31 -12.29 7.05
N LEU A 88 13.87 -12.11 5.85
CA LEU A 88 14.92 -12.93 5.20
C LEU A 88 14.96 -14.39 5.66
N SER A 89 13.94 -15.17 5.29
CA SER A 89 13.89 -16.61 5.58
C SER A 89 13.13 -17.36 4.49
N ASP A 90 13.40 -18.66 4.32
CA ASP A 90 12.63 -19.50 3.38
C ASP A 90 11.13 -19.49 3.69
N LYS A 91 10.75 -19.32 4.96
CA LYS A 91 9.36 -19.16 5.38
C LYS A 91 8.68 -17.92 4.76
N CYS A 92 9.45 -16.92 4.34
CA CYS A 92 8.93 -15.77 3.61
C CYS A 92 8.47 -16.18 2.20
N TRP A 93 9.25 -17.02 1.53
CA TRP A 93 8.92 -17.58 0.22
C TRP A 93 7.73 -18.53 0.30
N ASP A 94 7.70 -19.43 1.29
CA ASP A 94 6.55 -20.32 1.49
C ASP A 94 5.26 -19.52 1.67
N LYS A 95 5.29 -18.50 2.54
CA LYS A 95 4.14 -17.64 2.81
C LYS A 95 3.65 -16.91 1.55
N ILE A 96 4.55 -16.33 0.76
CA ILE A 96 4.13 -15.59 -0.43
C ILE A 96 3.61 -16.52 -1.53
N PHE A 97 4.17 -17.74 -1.66
CA PHE A 97 3.65 -18.74 -2.58
C PHE A 97 2.29 -19.31 -2.14
N GLU A 98 2.06 -19.45 -0.84
CA GLU A 98 0.74 -19.80 -0.31
C GLU A 98 -0.31 -18.72 -0.65
N LEU A 99 0.05 -17.44 -0.46
CA LEU A 99 -0.81 -16.31 -0.81
C LEU A 99 -1.11 -16.21 -2.31
N VAL A 100 -0.12 -16.42 -3.19
CA VAL A 100 -0.35 -16.34 -4.64
C VAL A 100 -1.18 -17.52 -5.13
N LYS A 101 -1.03 -18.71 -4.54
CA LYS A 101 -1.78 -19.91 -4.92
C LYS A 101 -3.18 -20.00 -4.30
N SER A 102 -3.48 -19.20 -3.28
CA SER A 102 -4.76 -19.28 -2.57
C SER A 102 -5.95 -18.94 -3.47
N ASP A 103 -7.09 -19.58 -3.23
CA ASP A 103 -8.33 -19.30 -3.94
C ASP A 103 -9.19 -18.25 -3.19
N TYR A 104 -8.56 -17.32 -2.47
CA TYR A 104 -9.26 -16.31 -1.69
C TYR A 104 -9.94 -15.31 -2.62
N VAL A 105 -11.26 -15.37 -2.68
CA VAL A 105 -12.07 -14.48 -3.53
C VAL A 105 -11.88 -13.03 -3.06
N GLY A 106 -11.37 -12.19 -3.97
CA GLY A 106 -11.07 -10.79 -3.69
C GLY A 106 -9.59 -10.48 -3.43
N LEU A 107 -8.73 -11.50 -3.22
CA LEU A 107 -7.28 -11.30 -3.21
C LEU A 107 -6.79 -11.10 -4.65
N LYS A 108 -6.48 -9.86 -5.01
CA LYS A 108 -6.04 -9.48 -6.36
C LYS A 108 -4.56 -9.24 -6.47
N SER A 109 -3.89 -8.95 -5.36
CA SER A 109 -2.52 -8.44 -5.41
C SER A 109 -1.68 -8.85 -4.21
N ILE A 110 -0.38 -8.93 -4.42
CA ILE A 110 0.59 -9.22 -3.36
C ILE A 110 1.71 -8.19 -3.43
N LEU A 111 2.05 -7.58 -2.30
CA LEU A 111 3.16 -6.64 -2.21
C LEU A 111 4.47 -7.37 -1.93
N PHE A 112 5.46 -7.18 -2.79
CA PHE A 112 6.78 -7.79 -2.71
C PHE A 112 7.83 -6.74 -2.31
N GLU A 113 8.21 -6.72 -1.04
CA GLU A 113 9.37 -5.94 -0.56
C GLU A 113 10.64 -6.74 -0.82
N VAL A 114 11.48 -6.30 -1.76
CA VAL A 114 12.65 -7.07 -2.23
C VAL A 114 13.56 -7.50 -1.07
N GLU A 115 13.78 -6.61 -0.10
CA GLU A 115 14.66 -6.79 1.05
C GLU A 115 14.17 -7.89 2.02
N ASN A 116 12.94 -8.37 1.89
CA ASN A 116 12.45 -9.49 2.68
C ASN A 116 12.91 -10.85 2.12
N TYR A 117 13.45 -10.88 0.89
CA TYR A 117 13.66 -12.11 0.13
C TYR A 117 15.11 -12.32 -0.34
N ILE A 118 15.98 -11.31 -0.21
CA ILE A 118 17.40 -11.40 -0.53
C ILE A 118 18.22 -10.43 0.34
N ASP A 119 19.41 -10.86 0.74
CA ASP A 119 20.36 -10.05 1.51
C ASP A 119 20.69 -8.74 0.76
N GLU A 120 20.46 -7.60 1.43
CA GLU A 120 20.77 -6.26 0.95
C GLU A 120 22.23 -6.11 0.51
N ARG A 121 23.16 -6.84 1.13
CA ARG A 121 24.57 -6.87 0.73
C ARG A 121 24.74 -7.37 -0.70
N ILE A 122 24.02 -8.43 -1.09
CA ILE A 122 24.08 -9.00 -2.44
C ILE A 122 23.53 -8.00 -3.46
N LEU A 123 22.38 -7.37 -3.17
CA LEU A 123 21.81 -6.32 -4.01
C LEU A 123 22.78 -5.16 -4.21
N ASN A 124 23.47 -4.74 -3.16
CA ASN A 124 24.47 -3.68 -3.22
C ASN A 124 25.70 -4.07 -4.05
N LEU A 125 26.14 -5.33 -3.98
CA LEU A 125 27.23 -5.83 -4.83
C LEU A 125 26.81 -5.81 -6.30
N VAL A 126 25.62 -6.32 -6.63
CA VAL A 126 25.12 -6.33 -8.01
C VAL A 126 24.94 -4.91 -8.56
N LEU A 127 24.35 -4.01 -7.76
CA LEU A 127 24.17 -2.60 -8.13
C LEU A 127 25.50 -1.92 -8.52
N LYS A 128 26.59 -2.25 -7.81
CA LYS A 128 27.93 -1.66 -8.03
C LYS A 128 28.74 -2.40 -9.10
N GLY A 129 28.18 -3.41 -9.76
CA GLY A 129 28.93 -4.28 -10.67
C GLY A 129 30.04 -5.07 -9.96
N GLY A 130 29.89 -5.31 -8.65
CA GLY A 130 30.85 -6.05 -7.84
C GLY A 130 30.83 -7.55 -8.13
N LEU A 131 31.93 -8.22 -7.79
CA LEU A 131 32.04 -9.67 -7.91
C LEU A 131 31.26 -10.37 -6.79
N LEU A 132 30.37 -11.28 -7.17
CA LEU A 132 29.74 -12.21 -6.24
C LEU A 132 30.62 -13.45 -6.08
N ASN A 133 30.80 -13.91 -4.85
CA ASN A 133 31.39 -15.23 -4.63
C ASN A 133 30.42 -16.33 -5.08
N THR A 134 30.86 -17.58 -5.09
CA THR A 134 30.04 -18.73 -5.56
C THR A 134 28.71 -18.85 -4.82
N HIS A 135 28.69 -18.60 -3.50
CA HIS A 135 27.48 -18.67 -2.68
C HIS A 135 26.52 -17.51 -3.00
N ASP A 136 27.01 -16.28 -3.01
CA ASP A 136 26.19 -15.09 -3.30
C ASP A 136 25.61 -15.14 -4.72
N LYS A 137 26.36 -15.70 -5.68
CA LYS A 137 25.87 -15.90 -7.05
C LYS A 137 24.74 -16.92 -7.10
N ALA A 138 24.84 -18.01 -6.34
CA ALA A 138 23.79 -19.01 -6.24
C ALA A 138 22.54 -18.45 -5.55
N ASP A 139 22.71 -17.72 -4.44
CA ASP A 139 21.59 -17.07 -3.73
C ASP A 139 20.87 -16.04 -4.60
N TYR A 140 21.64 -15.22 -5.32
CA TYR A 140 21.08 -14.22 -6.23
C TYR A 140 20.32 -14.88 -7.38
N GLN A 141 20.87 -15.93 -7.99
CA GLN A 141 20.17 -16.67 -9.05
C GLN A 141 18.89 -17.32 -8.52
N LEU A 142 18.94 -17.98 -7.35
CA LEU A 142 17.77 -18.58 -6.72
C LEU A 142 16.68 -17.54 -6.41
N PHE A 143 17.07 -16.35 -5.97
CA PHE A 143 16.15 -15.23 -5.76
C PHE A 143 15.46 -14.83 -7.08
N LEU A 144 16.21 -14.67 -8.17
CA LEU A 144 15.64 -14.34 -9.49
C LEU A 144 14.68 -15.44 -9.98
N ASP A 145 15.06 -16.71 -9.86
CA ASP A 145 14.25 -17.85 -10.29
C ASP A 145 12.94 -17.93 -9.49
N ARG A 146 13.00 -17.69 -8.17
CA ARG A 146 11.82 -17.67 -7.30
C ARG A 146 10.92 -16.46 -7.60
N LEU A 147 11.48 -15.29 -7.88
CA LEU A 147 10.71 -14.11 -8.25
C LEU A 147 10.02 -14.26 -9.61
N ASP A 148 10.72 -14.85 -10.59
CA ASP A 148 10.15 -15.18 -11.90
C ASP A 148 8.99 -16.16 -11.76
N ASN A 149 9.18 -17.25 -11.02
CA ASN A 149 8.14 -18.24 -10.73
C ASN A 149 6.95 -17.62 -9.97
N LEU A 150 7.20 -16.73 -9.02
CA LEU A 150 6.14 -16.00 -8.32
C LEU A 150 5.27 -15.19 -9.31
N CYS A 151 5.89 -14.52 -10.28
CA CYS A 151 5.16 -13.76 -11.30
C CYS A 151 4.38 -14.68 -12.26
N SER A 152 4.98 -15.80 -12.68
CA SER A 152 4.30 -16.81 -13.50
C SER A 152 3.06 -17.36 -12.81
N VAL A 153 3.17 -17.77 -11.54
CA VAL A 153 2.02 -18.28 -10.78
C VAL A 153 0.99 -17.18 -10.52
N ALA A 154 1.42 -15.92 -10.36
CA ALA A 154 0.49 -14.80 -10.21
C ALA A 154 -0.34 -14.58 -11.48
N GLU A 155 0.30 -14.60 -12.65
CA GLU A 155 -0.36 -14.50 -13.97
C GLU A 155 -1.39 -15.63 -14.15
N GLU A 156 -0.98 -16.89 -13.95
CA GLU A 156 -1.87 -18.07 -14.03
C GLU A 156 -3.10 -17.95 -13.11
N ARG A 157 -2.94 -17.29 -11.96
CA ARG A 157 -3.99 -17.10 -10.95
C ARG A 157 -4.76 -15.79 -11.11
N GLY A 158 -4.47 -14.99 -12.13
CA GLY A 158 -5.10 -13.68 -12.35
C GLY A 158 -4.86 -12.70 -11.19
N LYS A 159 -3.69 -12.79 -10.56
CA LYS A 159 -3.22 -11.92 -9.47
C LYS A 159 -2.05 -11.05 -9.96
N SER A 160 -1.82 -9.95 -9.27
CA SER A 160 -0.68 -9.07 -9.52
C SER A 160 0.38 -9.11 -8.42
N VAL A 161 1.64 -8.94 -8.81
CA VAL A 161 2.79 -8.76 -7.92
C VAL A 161 3.21 -7.30 -7.98
N VAL A 162 3.13 -6.63 -6.83
CA VAL A 162 3.48 -5.22 -6.68
C VAL A 162 4.86 -5.13 -6.02
N ILE A 163 5.89 -4.89 -6.82
CA ILE A 163 7.30 -4.88 -6.40
C ILE A 163 7.68 -3.49 -5.88
N PHE A 164 8.34 -3.45 -4.72
CA PHE A 164 8.92 -2.22 -4.19
C PHE A 164 10.18 -2.47 -3.36
N THR A 165 10.90 -1.38 -3.10
CA THR A 165 12.02 -1.32 -2.17
C THR A 165 11.85 -0.11 -1.26
N LYS A 166 12.22 -0.26 0.01
CA LYS A 166 12.25 0.86 0.98
C LYS A 166 13.58 1.61 0.95
N LYS A 167 14.59 1.07 0.26
CA LYS A 167 15.94 1.62 0.15
C LYS A 167 16.05 2.47 -1.12
N ILE A 168 16.24 3.78 -0.96
CA ILE A 168 16.29 4.71 -2.10
C ILE A 168 17.39 4.33 -3.09
N HIS A 169 18.57 3.99 -2.58
CA HIS A 169 19.72 3.66 -3.41
C HIS A 169 19.53 2.38 -4.24
N LEU A 170 18.61 1.49 -3.84
CA LEU A 170 18.27 0.27 -4.60
C LEU A 170 17.14 0.50 -5.61
N ALA A 171 16.39 1.60 -5.51
CA ALA A 171 15.22 1.86 -6.35
C ALA A 171 15.50 1.79 -7.87
N PRO A 172 16.60 2.36 -8.40
CA PRO A 172 16.90 2.25 -9.84
C PRO A 172 17.13 0.79 -10.29
N TYR A 173 17.75 -0.02 -9.44
CA TYR A 173 18.04 -1.41 -9.75
C TYR A 173 16.80 -2.30 -9.63
N VAL A 174 16.00 -2.12 -8.58
CA VAL A 174 14.71 -2.81 -8.43
C VAL A 174 13.73 -2.40 -9.54
N LYS A 175 13.75 -1.12 -9.98
CA LYS A 175 12.98 -0.65 -11.15
C LYS A 175 13.34 -1.47 -12.38
N LYS A 176 14.63 -1.62 -12.70
CA LYS A 176 15.09 -2.41 -13.86
C LYS A 176 14.63 -3.87 -13.78
N MET A 177 14.74 -4.48 -12.60
CA MET A 177 14.24 -5.85 -12.36
C MET A 177 12.73 -5.95 -12.59
N ALA A 178 11.94 -5.01 -12.07
CA ALA A 178 10.51 -4.97 -12.30
C ALA A 178 10.18 -4.78 -13.79
N VAL A 179 10.89 -3.89 -14.50
CA VAL A 179 10.69 -3.68 -15.96
C VAL A 179 10.97 -4.96 -16.75
N SER A 180 12.02 -5.70 -16.46
CA SER A 180 12.26 -6.99 -17.13
C SER A 180 11.14 -8.00 -16.91
N LEU A 181 10.52 -8.00 -15.73
CA LEU A 181 9.36 -8.84 -15.43
C LEU A 181 8.09 -8.32 -16.11
N MET A 182 7.91 -6.99 -16.24
CA MET A 182 6.81 -6.40 -17.01
C MET A 182 6.91 -6.76 -18.50
N GLN A 183 8.10 -6.68 -19.10
CA GLN A 183 8.32 -7.09 -20.48
C GLN A 183 7.92 -8.55 -20.75
N LYS A 184 8.08 -9.42 -19.74
CA LYS A 184 7.72 -10.84 -19.81
C LYS A 184 6.23 -11.09 -19.55
N TYR A 185 5.64 -10.48 -18.52
CA TYR A 185 4.31 -10.84 -17.99
C TYR A 185 3.22 -9.78 -18.21
N ASN A 186 3.54 -8.56 -18.67
CA ASN A 186 2.56 -7.51 -18.89
C ASN A 186 2.27 -7.32 -20.39
N LYS A 187 1.57 -8.29 -20.98
CA LYS A 187 1.06 -8.18 -22.35
C LYS A 187 -0.35 -7.60 -22.33
N GLU A 188 -1.37 -8.42 -22.52
CA GLU A 188 -2.77 -7.98 -22.47
C GLU A 188 -3.21 -7.60 -21.04
N ASN A 189 -2.75 -8.36 -20.04
CA ASN A 189 -3.04 -8.13 -18.62
C ASN A 189 -1.79 -7.63 -17.89
N VAL A 190 -1.98 -6.82 -16.84
CA VAL A 190 -0.87 -6.32 -16.03
C VAL A 190 -0.71 -7.18 -14.77
N THR A 191 0.31 -8.02 -14.77
CA THR A 191 0.69 -8.89 -13.65
C THR A 191 1.68 -8.20 -12.71
N VAL A 192 2.65 -7.47 -13.26
CA VAL A 192 3.76 -6.88 -12.50
C VAL A 192 3.59 -5.37 -12.38
N TYR A 193 3.64 -4.85 -11.16
CA TYR A 193 3.67 -3.43 -10.87
C TYR A 193 4.95 -3.04 -10.17
N PHE A 194 5.45 -1.83 -10.43
CA PHE A 194 6.52 -1.22 -9.64
C PHE A 194 5.98 -0.01 -8.86
N VAL A 195 6.37 0.10 -7.58
CA VAL A 195 5.98 1.23 -6.74
C VAL A 195 6.96 2.40 -6.91
N PHE A 196 6.48 3.47 -7.54
CA PHE A 196 7.14 4.76 -7.59
C PHE A 196 6.81 5.60 -6.36
N GLN A 197 7.87 6.03 -5.67
CA GLN A 197 7.77 6.87 -4.48
C GLN A 197 7.91 8.33 -4.86
N LEU A 198 6.80 9.07 -4.80
CA LEU A 198 6.72 10.42 -5.33
C LEU A 198 7.47 11.47 -4.49
N CYS A 199 8.10 11.07 -3.39
CA CYS A 199 9.04 11.90 -2.64
C CYS A 199 10.43 11.96 -3.27
N LEU A 200 10.79 11.02 -4.14
CA LEU A 200 12.12 10.93 -4.75
C LEU A 200 12.28 11.98 -5.86
N ALA A 201 13.43 12.67 -5.86
CA ALA A 201 13.82 13.53 -6.97
C ALA A 201 14.01 12.70 -8.26
N GLY A 202 13.64 13.25 -9.41
CA GLY A 202 13.75 12.57 -10.72
C GLY A 202 12.66 11.53 -11.01
N VAL A 203 11.81 11.20 -10.02
CA VAL A 203 10.78 10.14 -10.18
C VAL A 203 9.78 10.41 -11.31
N PHE A 204 9.51 11.68 -11.62
CA PHE A 204 8.62 12.00 -12.73
C PHE A 204 9.26 11.66 -14.07
N ASP A 205 10.53 12.01 -14.27
CA ASP A 205 11.27 11.68 -15.48
C ASP A 205 11.39 10.16 -15.65
N ASP A 206 11.65 9.43 -14.55
CA ASP A 206 11.67 7.96 -14.52
C ASP A 206 10.34 7.33 -14.99
N ILE A 207 9.21 7.93 -14.61
CA ILE A 207 7.87 7.47 -15.00
C ILE A 207 7.61 7.76 -16.47
N VAL A 208 7.98 8.96 -16.94
CA VAL A 208 7.84 9.35 -18.35
C VAL A 208 8.65 8.42 -19.23
N GLU A 209 9.91 8.15 -18.85
CA GLU A 209 10.80 7.22 -19.55
C GLU A 209 10.17 5.82 -19.65
N LEU A 210 9.65 5.27 -18.54
CA LEU A 210 9.02 3.94 -18.54
C LEU A 210 7.80 3.89 -19.47
N VAL A 211 6.93 4.89 -19.41
CA VAL A 211 5.74 4.94 -20.27
C VAL A 211 6.15 5.03 -21.75
N HIS A 212 7.14 5.87 -22.07
CA HIS A 212 7.62 5.99 -23.45
C HIS A 212 8.32 4.72 -23.96
N SER A 213 9.18 4.09 -23.15
CA SER A 213 9.92 2.89 -23.57
C SER A 213 8.98 1.70 -23.79
N SER A 214 7.92 1.60 -22.98
CA SER A 214 6.95 0.50 -23.05
C SER A 214 6.21 0.40 -24.38
N VAL A 215 6.00 1.52 -25.07
CA VAL A 215 5.38 1.54 -26.40
C VAL A 215 6.30 0.89 -27.44
N ASN A 216 7.61 1.10 -27.34
CA ASN A 216 8.58 0.54 -28.29
C ASN A 216 8.89 -0.94 -28.00
N GLU A 217 8.77 -1.35 -26.73
CA GLU A 217 9.14 -2.68 -26.24
C GLU A 217 7.93 -3.62 -26.08
N ASP A 218 6.74 -3.18 -26.51
CA ASP A 218 5.49 -3.96 -26.56
C ASP A 218 5.11 -4.63 -25.23
N PHE A 219 4.99 -3.81 -24.18
CA PHE A 219 4.44 -4.23 -22.89
C PHE A 219 3.62 -3.11 -22.22
N LYS A 220 2.67 -3.46 -21.35
CA LYS A 220 1.85 -2.50 -20.61
C LYS A 220 2.47 -2.20 -19.22
N PRO A 221 2.91 -0.96 -18.91
CA PRO A 221 3.48 -0.65 -17.62
C PRO A 221 2.49 -0.84 -16.48
N GLY A 222 2.89 -1.59 -15.45
CA GLY A 222 2.21 -1.60 -14.16
C GLY A 222 2.84 -0.58 -13.23
N ILE A 223 2.13 0.51 -12.96
CA ILE A 223 2.63 1.63 -12.17
C ILE A 223 1.82 1.75 -10.89
N ALA A 224 2.48 1.61 -9.74
CA ALA A 224 1.90 1.95 -8.45
C ALA A 224 2.54 3.24 -7.93
N ILE A 225 1.75 4.22 -7.50
CA ILE A 225 2.27 5.49 -6.95
C ILE A 225 1.88 5.68 -5.49
N THR A 226 2.81 6.23 -4.72
CA THR A 226 2.65 6.52 -3.29
C THR A 226 3.50 7.72 -2.90
N LYS A 227 3.15 8.43 -1.83
CA LYS A 227 3.94 9.58 -1.37
C LYS A 227 5.22 9.17 -0.66
N PHE A 228 5.16 8.21 0.27
CA PHE A 228 6.26 7.85 1.16
C PHE A 228 6.28 6.35 1.46
N PHE A 229 7.45 5.70 1.26
CA PHE A 229 7.77 4.35 1.77
C PHE A 229 9.24 4.22 2.24
N VAL A 230 10.01 5.32 2.27
CA VAL A 230 11.49 5.26 2.29
C VAL A 230 12.12 5.42 3.65
N GLU A 231 13.10 4.54 3.95
CA GLU A 231 13.79 4.48 5.25
C GLU A 231 14.84 5.59 5.47
N ASP A 232 15.36 6.22 4.42
CA ASP A 232 16.63 6.94 4.45
C ASP A 232 16.50 8.40 4.01
N ASN A 233 15.80 9.22 4.81
CA ASN A 233 15.58 10.64 4.53
C ASN A 233 16.68 11.58 5.08
N ASN A 234 17.71 11.04 5.77
CA ASN A 234 18.56 11.84 6.66
C ASN A 234 20.01 12.04 6.21
N LYS A 235 20.46 11.56 5.06
CA LYS A 235 21.77 11.96 4.54
C LYS A 235 21.66 13.30 3.80
N LYS A 236 21.68 14.39 4.56
CA LYS A 236 22.23 15.66 4.08
C LYS A 236 23.73 15.45 3.85
N GLY A 237 24.13 14.97 2.68
CA GLY A 237 25.55 14.80 2.39
C GLY A 237 25.83 14.21 1.03
N ASN A 238 26.22 15.07 0.09
CA ASN A 238 27.16 14.89 -1.03
C ASN A 238 27.16 13.65 -1.94
N ASP A 239 26.30 12.66 -1.78
CA ASP A 239 26.21 11.55 -2.74
C ASP A 239 25.37 11.98 -3.95
N MET A 240 26.03 12.50 -4.98
CA MET A 240 25.43 12.89 -6.27
C MET A 240 24.76 11.73 -7.03
N ASN A 241 24.82 10.50 -6.54
CA ASN A 241 24.33 9.29 -7.22
C ASN A 241 23.31 8.47 -6.40
N GLY A 242 22.81 8.99 -5.27
CA GLY A 242 21.79 8.31 -4.44
C GLY A 242 20.57 9.19 -4.24
N GLY A 243 19.40 8.73 -4.69
CA GLY A 243 18.16 9.52 -4.75
C GLY A 243 17.88 10.33 -3.48
N VAL A 244 17.70 11.63 -3.65
CA VAL A 244 17.36 12.56 -2.56
C VAL A 244 15.85 12.76 -2.55
N CYS A 245 15.24 12.71 -1.36
CA CYS A 245 13.85 13.12 -1.21
C CYS A 245 13.72 14.64 -1.30
N HIS A 246 12.86 15.16 -2.16
CA HIS A 246 12.53 16.58 -2.16
C HIS A 246 11.58 16.93 -0.99
N SER A 247 11.36 18.23 -0.76
CA SER A 247 10.48 18.69 0.33
C SER A 247 9.06 18.13 0.23
N PHE A 248 8.34 18.08 1.36
CA PHE A 248 6.94 17.65 1.40
C PHE A 248 6.03 18.48 0.46
N THR A 249 6.32 19.78 0.31
CA THR A 249 5.61 20.65 -0.64
C THR A 249 5.90 20.25 -2.08
N ALA A 250 7.15 19.96 -2.41
CA ALA A 250 7.51 19.43 -3.72
C ALA A 250 6.81 18.07 -3.98
N THR A 251 6.71 17.18 -2.98
CA THR A 251 5.96 15.91 -3.10
C THR A 251 4.50 16.11 -3.43
N LYS A 252 3.84 17.13 -2.89
CA LYS A 252 2.46 17.43 -3.25
C LYS A 252 2.32 17.86 -4.70
N ARG A 253 3.29 18.64 -5.22
CA ARG A 253 3.32 19.06 -6.62
C ARG A 253 3.60 17.86 -7.53
N THR A 254 4.67 17.12 -7.28
CA THR A 254 5.03 15.88 -7.99
C THR A 254 3.85 14.91 -8.04
N TYR A 255 3.12 14.74 -6.92
CA TYR A 255 1.93 13.90 -6.89
C TYR A 255 0.86 14.33 -7.90
N ARG A 256 0.56 15.63 -7.99
CA ARG A 256 -0.44 16.14 -8.94
C ARG A 256 0.04 16.00 -10.37
N ASP A 257 1.30 16.36 -10.64
CA ASP A 257 1.89 16.37 -11.98
C ASP A 257 1.98 14.94 -12.54
N VAL A 258 2.49 13.99 -11.73
CA VAL A 258 2.57 12.57 -12.08
C VAL A 258 1.18 11.94 -12.27
N THR A 259 0.25 12.19 -11.35
CA THR A 259 -1.12 11.68 -11.47
C THR A 259 -1.78 12.17 -12.76
N LYS A 260 -1.59 13.45 -13.09
CA LYS A 260 -2.11 14.02 -14.34
C LYS A 260 -1.49 13.35 -15.55
N TYR A 261 -0.18 13.19 -15.57
CA TYR A 261 0.51 12.53 -16.67
C TYR A 261 0.02 11.08 -16.87
N LEU A 262 -0.05 10.30 -15.79
CA LEU A 262 -0.44 8.89 -15.85
C LEU A 262 -1.88 8.71 -16.34
N LEU A 263 -2.83 9.52 -15.85
CA LEU A 263 -4.23 9.42 -16.29
C LEU A 263 -4.42 9.87 -17.74
N ASN A 264 -3.63 10.82 -18.25
CA ASN A 264 -3.67 11.18 -19.68
C ASN A 264 -3.11 10.07 -20.59
N ASN A 265 -2.35 9.11 -20.04
CA ASN A 265 -1.75 8.01 -20.77
C ASN A 265 -2.36 6.65 -20.35
N ILE A 266 -3.54 6.65 -19.73
CA ILE A 266 -4.09 5.47 -19.05
C ILE A 266 -4.35 4.30 -20.01
N ASP A 267 -4.63 4.58 -21.29
CA ASP A 267 -4.87 3.53 -22.30
C ASP A 267 -3.64 2.63 -22.51
N ASN A 268 -2.45 3.14 -22.21
CA ASN A 268 -1.18 2.43 -22.43
C ASN A 268 -0.58 1.85 -21.15
N LEU A 269 -1.21 2.00 -19.98
CA LEU A 269 -0.64 1.58 -18.69
C LEU A 269 -1.72 1.12 -17.71
N SER A 270 -1.33 0.50 -16.60
CA SER A 270 -2.23 0.25 -15.48
C SER A 270 -1.70 0.91 -14.23
N LEU A 271 -2.60 1.61 -13.53
CA LEU A 271 -2.30 2.54 -12.45
C LEU A 271 -2.93 2.09 -11.13
N LYS A 272 -2.08 1.97 -10.10
CA LYS A 272 -2.51 1.89 -8.71
C LYS A 272 -2.11 3.15 -7.96
N VAL A 273 -3.04 3.80 -7.29
CA VAL A 273 -2.76 5.00 -6.51
C VAL A 273 -2.99 4.73 -5.03
N VAL A 274 -1.92 4.76 -4.23
CA VAL A 274 -2.03 4.62 -2.77
C VAL A 274 -2.16 6.01 -2.14
N SER A 275 -3.36 6.33 -1.62
CA SER A 275 -3.59 7.58 -0.91
C SER A 275 -4.70 7.46 0.13
N HIS A 276 -4.45 8.02 1.31
CA HIS A 276 -5.42 8.14 2.40
C HIS A 276 -6.02 9.53 2.52
N ASN A 277 -5.54 10.49 1.72
CA ASN A 277 -5.95 11.88 1.82
C ASN A 277 -7.15 12.13 0.89
N PRO A 278 -8.32 12.52 1.43
CA PRO A 278 -9.53 12.72 0.64
C PRO A 278 -9.35 13.72 -0.51
N SER A 279 -8.58 14.81 -0.30
CA SER A 279 -8.39 15.83 -1.34
C SER A 279 -7.61 15.30 -2.56
N ASN A 280 -6.64 14.41 -2.37
CA ASN A 280 -5.95 13.79 -3.50
C ASN A 280 -6.89 12.86 -4.29
N LEU A 281 -7.71 12.10 -3.57
CA LEU A 281 -8.64 11.15 -4.19
C LEU A 281 -9.76 11.89 -4.94
N LEU A 282 -10.29 12.97 -4.38
CA LEU A 282 -11.24 13.84 -5.07
C LEU A 282 -10.63 14.49 -6.32
N PHE A 283 -9.35 14.87 -6.27
CA PHE A 283 -8.63 15.35 -7.44
C PHE A 283 -8.53 14.27 -8.53
N ILE A 284 -8.19 13.04 -8.16
CA ILE A 284 -8.11 11.90 -9.11
C ILE A 284 -9.48 11.60 -9.72
N VAL A 285 -10.52 11.48 -8.89
CA VAL A 285 -11.89 11.20 -9.34
C VAL A 285 -12.38 12.29 -10.30
N SER A 286 -12.15 13.57 -9.98
CA SER A 286 -12.50 14.69 -10.87
C SER A 286 -11.71 14.67 -12.18
N LEU A 287 -10.45 14.27 -12.13
CA LEU A 287 -9.61 14.19 -13.32
C LEU A 287 -10.01 12.99 -14.21
N MET A 288 -10.34 11.85 -13.62
CA MET A 288 -10.90 10.70 -14.34
C MET A 288 -12.17 11.09 -15.10
N ASP A 289 -13.10 11.77 -14.42
CA ASP A 289 -14.35 12.28 -15.02
C ASP A 289 -14.06 13.24 -16.20
N THR A 290 -13.13 14.18 -16.00
CA THR A 290 -12.72 15.14 -17.05
C THR A 290 -12.10 14.46 -18.28
N LEU A 291 -11.40 13.34 -18.07
CA LEU A 291 -10.74 12.58 -19.14
C LEU A 291 -11.64 11.48 -19.73
N GLY A 292 -12.89 11.35 -19.27
CA GLY A 292 -13.80 10.29 -19.72
C GLY A 292 -13.43 8.89 -19.22
N ILE A 293 -12.58 8.79 -18.20
CA ILE A 293 -12.17 7.52 -17.59
C ILE A 293 -13.28 7.07 -16.62
N GLY A 294 -13.98 5.99 -16.97
CA GLY A 294 -15.07 5.45 -16.16
C GLY A 294 -14.59 4.99 -14.76
N PRO A 295 -15.45 5.07 -13.71
CA PRO A 295 -15.12 4.60 -12.36
C PRO A 295 -14.67 3.12 -12.33
N THR A 296 -15.23 2.29 -13.21
CA THR A 296 -14.94 0.86 -13.33
C THR A 296 -13.75 0.55 -14.24
N SER A 297 -12.98 1.55 -14.69
CA SER A 297 -11.82 1.34 -15.56
C SER A 297 -10.86 0.32 -14.93
N PRO A 298 -10.57 -0.82 -15.59
CA PRO A 298 -9.73 -1.87 -15.02
C PRO A 298 -8.29 -1.40 -14.78
N ASP A 299 -7.88 -0.31 -15.45
CA ASP A 299 -6.55 0.26 -15.38
C ASP A 299 -6.36 1.28 -14.26
N VAL A 300 -7.38 1.62 -13.48
CA VAL A 300 -7.23 2.53 -12.35
C VAL A 300 -7.73 1.89 -11.07
N VAL A 301 -6.83 1.69 -10.09
CA VAL A 301 -7.17 1.17 -8.76
C VAL A 301 -6.74 2.16 -7.68
N LEU A 302 -7.66 2.49 -6.77
CA LEU A 302 -7.46 3.45 -5.68
C LEU A 302 -7.26 2.71 -4.36
N GLY A 303 -6.03 2.72 -3.86
CA GLY A 303 -5.57 1.92 -2.74
C GLY A 303 -5.47 2.67 -1.41
N GLN A 304 -5.85 2.02 -0.32
CA GLN A 304 -5.62 2.48 1.06
C GLN A 304 -5.00 1.35 1.89
N ARG A 305 -4.40 1.70 3.03
CA ARG A 305 -3.89 0.70 3.98
C ARG A 305 -4.98 0.29 4.96
N TYR A 306 -5.01 -1.00 5.30
CA TYR A 306 -5.91 -1.59 6.27
C TYR A 306 -5.83 -0.83 7.61
N GLY A 307 -6.99 -0.54 8.19
CA GLY A 307 -7.09 0.18 9.46
C GLY A 307 -6.90 1.69 9.42
N MET A 308 -6.47 2.27 8.28
CA MET A 308 -6.14 3.70 8.22
C MET A 308 -7.29 4.58 7.75
N ALA A 309 -8.01 4.17 6.70
CA ALA A 309 -9.11 4.95 6.15
C ALA A 309 -10.17 4.05 5.50
N PRO A 310 -10.73 3.06 6.24
CA PRO A 310 -11.69 2.12 5.66
C PRO A 310 -12.90 2.82 5.02
N HIS A 311 -13.36 3.93 5.60
CA HIS A 311 -14.46 4.71 5.07
C HIS A 311 -14.21 5.23 3.64
N ILE A 312 -12.96 5.57 3.31
CA ILE A 312 -12.60 6.01 1.97
C ILE A 312 -12.73 4.85 0.97
N SER A 313 -12.15 3.70 1.27
CA SER A 313 -12.15 2.52 0.37
C SER A 313 -13.56 2.05 0.05
N TYR A 314 -14.40 1.91 1.08
CA TYR A 314 -15.78 1.45 0.90
C TYR A 314 -16.66 2.48 0.19
N ASN A 315 -16.45 3.78 0.43
CA ASN A 315 -17.20 4.82 -0.28
C ASN A 315 -16.80 4.93 -1.76
N LEU A 316 -15.51 4.71 -2.07
CA LEU A 316 -15.02 4.57 -3.45
C LEU A 316 -15.70 3.38 -4.15
N ALA A 317 -15.66 2.20 -3.53
CA ALA A 317 -16.26 0.99 -4.08
C ALA A 317 -17.78 1.09 -4.23
N ALA A 318 -18.48 1.69 -3.26
CA ALA A 318 -19.92 1.95 -3.33
C ALA A 318 -20.28 2.91 -4.48
N SER A 319 -19.34 3.76 -4.88
CA SER A 319 -19.48 4.68 -6.01
C SER A 319 -18.99 4.09 -7.34
N GLY A 320 -18.64 2.79 -7.37
CA GLY A 320 -18.23 2.06 -8.56
C GLY A 320 -16.74 2.14 -8.89
N PHE A 321 -15.93 2.85 -8.10
CA PHE A 321 -14.48 2.90 -8.30
C PHE A 321 -13.82 1.60 -7.88
N ASN A 322 -12.82 1.15 -8.65
CA ASN A 322 -11.96 0.06 -8.21
C ASN A 322 -11.13 0.50 -7.00
N SER A 323 -11.37 -0.11 -5.85
CA SER A 323 -10.64 0.17 -4.61
C SER A 323 -9.96 -1.09 -4.08
N GLU A 324 -8.77 -0.90 -3.50
CA GLU A 324 -7.95 -1.99 -2.97
C GLU A 324 -7.44 -1.67 -1.55
N ILE A 325 -7.54 -2.64 -0.63
CA ILE A 325 -6.99 -2.50 0.72
C ILE A 325 -5.68 -3.28 0.84
N ILE A 326 -4.62 -2.57 1.20
CA ILE A 326 -3.30 -3.12 1.53
C ILE A 326 -3.32 -3.64 2.96
N ILE A 327 -3.22 -4.95 3.13
CA ILE A 327 -3.29 -5.67 4.40
C ILE A 327 -1.88 -6.12 4.82
N PRO A 328 -1.23 -5.47 5.81
CA PRO A 328 -0.02 -6.01 6.41
C PRO A 328 -0.32 -7.36 7.08
N PHE A 329 0.44 -8.40 6.73
CA PHE A 329 0.21 -9.77 7.17
C PHE A 329 1.48 -10.38 7.77
N GLY A 330 1.54 -10.50 9.08
CA GLY A 330 2.79 -10.86 9.77
C GLY A 330 2.62 -11.18 11.24
N LYS A 331 3.72 -11.50 11.92
CA LYS A 331 3.69 -11.68 13.37
C LYS A 331 3.57 -10.33 14.04
N THR A 332 3.02 -10.29 15.25
CA THR A 332 2.82 -9.05 16.04
C THR A 332 4.09 -8.18 16.08
N ARG A 333 5.28 -8.78 16.20
CA ARG A 333 6.58 -8.08 16.20
C ARG A 333 6.90 -7.40 14.86
N ASP A 334 6.65 -8.08 13.75
CA ASP A 334 6.94 -7.56 12.41
C ASP A 334 5.97 -6.42 12.05
N VAL A 335 4.69 -6.57 12.44
CA VAL A 335 3.68 -5.51 12.32
C VAL A 335 4.09 -4.28 13.12
N LEU A 336 4.53 -4.46 14.37
CA LEU A 336 4.94 -3.34 15.21
C LEU A 336 6.13 -2.59 14.60
N ALA A 337 7.13 -3.32 14.08
CA ALA A 337 8.27 -2.73 13.38
C ALA A 337 7.82 -1.97 12.13
N HIS A 338 6.88 -2.53 11.35
CA HIS A 338 6.29 -1.86 10.21
C HIS A 338 5.60 -0.54 10.61
N LEU A 339 4.76 -0.55 11.66
CA LEU A 339 4.08 0.65 12.14
C LEU A 339 5.07 1.72 12.63
N GLN A 340 6.14 1.32 13.32
CA GLN A 340 7.22 2.24 13.72
C GLN A 340 7.86 2.94 12.52
N ASN A 341 8.16 2.17 11.47
CA ASN A 341 8.68 2.72 10.24
C ASN A 341 7.70 3.72 9.62
N LEU A 342 6.39 3.44 9.59
CA LEU A 342 5.41 4.42 9.10
C LEU A 342 5.43 5.73 9.89
N TYR A 343 5.48 5.67 11.22
CA TYR A 343 5.58 6.87 12.07
C TYR A 343 6.87 7.66 11.88
N ARG A 344 7.96 6.97 11.55
CA ARG A 344 9.27 7.59 11.30
C ARG A 344 9.30 8.27 9.93
N LEU A 345 8.65 7.68 8.94
CA LEU A 345 8.87 8.00 7.52
C LEU A 345 7.75 8.81 6.88
N ASP A 346 6.52 8.66 7.34
CA ASP A 346 5.37 9.36 6.77
C ASP A 346 4.90 10.50 7.70
N PRO A 347 5.20 11.77 7.36
CA PRO A 347 4.78 12.92 8.16
C PRO A 347 3.25 13.13 8.15
N SER A 348 2.51 12.50 7.23
CA SER A 348 1.06 12.62 7.13
C SER A 348 0.30 11.64 8.04
N LEU A 349 0.98 10.64 8.60
CA LEU A 349 0.34 9.59 9.39
C LEU A 349 -0.50 10.11 10.58
N PRO A 350 -0.04 11.10 11.37
CA PRO A 350 -0.87 11.64 12.45
C PRO A 350 -2.16 12.32 11.94
N LEU A 351 -2.12 12.94 10.76
CA LEU A 351 -3.30 13.55 10.14
C LEU A 351 -4.29 12.47 9.68
N ILE A 352 -3.80 11.38 9.07
CA ILE A 352 -4.63 10.24 8.67
C ILE A 352 -5.39 9.68 9.87
N PHE A 353 -4.73 9.52 11.01
CA PHE A 353 -5.39 9.07 12.24
C PHE A 353 -6.38 10.09 12.81
N ALA A 354 -6.11 11.39 12.67
CA ALA A 354 -7.05 12.43 13.05
C ALA A 354 -8.33 12.39 12.21
N GLU A 355 -8.20 12.22 10.88
CA GLU A 355 -9.33 12.11 9.95
C GLU A 355 -10.18 10.86 10.23
N LEU A 356 -9.56 9.70 10.44
CA LEU A 356 -10.30 8.49 10.81
C LEU A 356 -11.00 8.64 12.17
N ASN A 357 -10.33 9.25 13.15
CA ASN A 357 -10.94 9.51 14.45
C ASN A 357 -12.16 10.43 14.32
N TYR A 358 -12.07 11.45 13.47
CA TYR A 358 -13.19 12.34 13.18
C TYR A 358 -14.37 11.58 12.57
N ALA A 359 -14.14 10.71 11.58
CA ALA A 359 -15.18 9.87 10.98
C ALA A 359 -15.86 8.96 12.02
N ILE A 360 -15.09 8.31 12.90
CA ILE A 360 -15.62 7.46 13.98
C ILE A 360 -16.48 8.28 14.95
N ARG A 361 -16.06 9.50 15.30
CA ARG A 361 -16.81 10.38 16.19
C ARG A 361 -18.11 10.88 15.56
N LEU A 362 -18.11 11.14 14.25
CA LEU A 362 -19.33 11.46 13.52
C LEU A 362 -20.32 10.29 13.57
N GLU A 363 -19.84 9.06 13.36
CA GLU A 363 -20.69 7.87 13.44
C GLU A 363 -21.29 7.67 14.83
N LEU A 364 -20.48 7.77 15.89
CA LEU A 364 -20.97 7.68 17.27
C LEU A 364 -22.01 8.77 17.59
N LYS A 365 -21.84 9.98 17.04
CA LYS A 365 -22.80 11.08 17.18
C LYS A 365 -24.10 10.78 16.44
N ARG A 366 -24.03 10.26 15.20
CA ARG A 366 -25.18 9.87 14.39
C ARG A 366 -26.04 8.84 15.13
N ARG A 367 -25.44 7.73 15.57
CA ARG A 367 -26.13 6.66 16.33
C ARG A 367 -26.78 7.18 17.61
N LYS A 368 -26.13 8.11 18.30
CA LYS A 368 -26.70 8.74 19.51
C LYS A 368 -27.95 9.56 19.19
N LEU A 369 -27.95 10.30 18.08
CA LEU A 369 -29.10 11.09 17.63
C LEU A 369 -30.26 10.20 17.17
N GLU A 370 -29.97 9.12 16.44
CA GLU A 370 -30.97 8.14 16.01
C GLU A 370 -31.66 7.47 17.19
N ASN A 371 -30.89 7.01 18.17
CA ASN A 371 -31.45 6.44 19.41
C ASN A 371 -32.31 7.48 20.15
N LYS A 372 -31.89 8.75 20.20
CA LYS A 372 -32.67 9.80 20.86
C LYS A 372 -34.00 10.04 20.13
N ASN A 373 -33.97 10.13 18.81
CA ASN A 373 -35.16 10.33 17.99
C ASN A 373 -36.11 9.14 18.06
N SER A 374 -35.60 7.89 18.09
CA SER A 374 -36.45 6.70 18.23
C SER A 374 -37.19 6.67 19.56
N PHE A 375 -36.55 7.13 20.65
CA PHE A 375 -37.19 7.30 21.96
C PHE A 375 -38.26 8.40 21.95
N GLU A 376 -38.04 9.50 21.25
CA GLU A 376 -39.02 10.60 21.15
C GLU A 376 -40.22 10.24 20.25
N THR A 377 -40.08 9.36 19.26
CA THR A 377 -41.20 8.89 18.41
C THR A 377 -41.99 7.71 18.98
N SER A 378 -41.52 7.10 20.09
CA SER A 378 -42.20 5.98 20.76
C SER A 378 -42.90 6.38 22.06
N ILE A 379 -42.91 7.68 22.37
CA ILE A 379 -43.72 8.35 23.40
C ILE A 379 -44.83 9.11 22.67
#